data_AF-A0A959L9T5-F1
#
_entry.id   AF-A0A959L9T5-F1
#
_cell.length_a   1.000
_cell.length_b   1.000
_cell.length_c   1.000
_cell.angle_alpha   90.00
_cell.angle_beta   90.00
_cell.angle_gamma   90.00
#
_symmetry.space_group_name_H-M   'P 1'
#
loop_
_entity.id
_entity.type
_entity.pdbx_description
1 polymer ?
#
loop_
_entity_poly.entity_id
_entity_poly.type
_entity_poly.pdbx_seq_one_letter_code
_entity_poly.pdbx_strand_id
1 'polypeptide(L)'
;MKQRLSILFLFFLGLSLTAQDSTKLEVRRAELPKIKDSNIWTRTDTSEENTNYYEDLNTIPITFDGKVYQALVTEEGDTMILADLDDISITSLRTFENDEEYRKYQKFRRYAFIVYPYARQAIQIFREIEYAENNLPKKERKKKMKELEDRLETEFTEPLKKLTKLQGKILIKMIEKELNEPIYNLIKKLKGGFTAFYWHNFSKLYSYDLKEGYQYGKYKILDAVLQDFDISYRIENDSNLKYIKINRNNE
;
A
#
# COMPACT_ATOMS: atom_id res chain seq x y z
N MET A 1 60.96 -38.63 -9.58
CA MET A 1 61.28 -38.16 -10.95
C MET A 1 60.07 -37.40 -11.49
N LYS A 2 60.28 -36.10 -11.75
CA LYS A 2 59.59 -35.21 -12.72
C LYS A 2 58.10 -34.88 -12.46
N GLN A 3 57.77 -33.70 -11.91
CA GLN A 3 57.68 -32.36 -12.58
C GLN A 3 56.35 -32.24 -13.36
N ARG A 4 55.53 -31.18 -13.32
CA ARG A 4 55.64 -29.74 -12.99
C ARG A 4 54.17 -29.20 -13.00
N LEU A 5 53.72 -28.37 -12.05
CA LEU A 5 53.89 -26.89 -11.94
C LEU A 5 52.67 -26.12 -12.46
N SER A 6 52.14 -25.27 -11.57
CA SER A 6 51.20 -24.18 -11.81
C SER A 6 51.49 -23.36 -13.06
N ILE A 7 50.48 -23.18 -13.92
CA ILE A 7 50.32 -22.18 -15.00
C ILE A 7 48.79 -22.15 -15.24
N LEU A 8 48.01 -21.06 -15.25
CA LEU A 8 48.27 -19.63 -15.24
C LEU A 8 47.02 -18.89 -14.70
N PHE A 9 47.28 -17.97 -13.79
CA PHE A 9 46.44 -16.85 -13.41
C PHE A 9 46.52 -15.82 -14.54
N LEU A 10 45.42 -15.51 -15.26
CA LEU A 10 45.20 -14.26 -16.04
C LEU A 10 43.99 -14.41 -16.98
N PHE A 11 42.81 -13.94 -16.54
CA PHE A 11 41.80 -13.39 -17.46
C PHE A 11 41.18 -12.17 -16.76
N PHE A 12 42.03 -11.18 -16.49
CA PHE A 12 41.63 -9.81 -16.24
C PHE A 12 42.47 -8.93 -17.19
N LEU A 13 41.75 -7.99 -17.82
CA LEU A 13 42.20 -6.91 -18.71
C LEU A 13 42.56 -7.24 -20.16
N GLY A 14 41.75 -6.68 -21.06
CA GLY A 14 42.29 -5.92 -22.18
C GLY A 14 41.59 -6.17 -23.51
N LEU A 15 40.60 -5.34 -23.83
CA LEU A 15 40.25 -4.83 -25.17
C LEU A 15 39.07 -3.87 -24.94
N SER A 16 39.34 -2.60 -24.63
CA SER A 16 39.60 -1.52 -25.60
C SER A 16 38.42 -1.29 -26.53
N LEU A 17 37.78 -0.13 -26.32
CA LEU A 17 36.80 0.52 -27.19
C LEU A 17 37.14 0.34 -28.68
N THR A 18 36.15 -0.10 -29.44
CA THR A 18 35.84 0.51 -30.74
C THR A 18 34.36 0.86 -30.73
N ALA A 19 34.11 2.17 -30.76
CA ALA A 19 32.79 2.73 -30.96
C ALA A 19 32.41 2.54 -32.44
N GLN A 20 31.20 2.04 -32.69
CA GLN A 20 30.55 2.24 -33.98
C GLN A 20 29.06 2.48 -33.74
N ASP A 21 28.61 3.61 -34.30
CA ASP A 21 27.32 4.27 -34.13
C ASP A 21 26.10 3.34 -34.20
N SER A 22 25.25 3.46 -33.18
CA SER A 22 23.83 3.17 -33.30
C SER A 22 23.04 4.31 -32.68
N THR A 23 22.60 5.22 -33.56
CA THR A 23 21.47 6.16 -33.41
C THR A 23 21.38 6.92 -32.09
N LYS A 24 21.99 8.11 -32.05
CA LYS A 24 21.53 9.19 -31.18
C LYS A 24 20.03 9.44 -31.44
N LEU A 25 19.18 8.99 -30.53
CA LEU A 25 17.88 9.62 -30.36
C LEU A 25 18.16 10.97 -29.71
N GLU A 26 18.27 12.00 -30.57
CA GLU A 26 18.21 13.38 -30.14
C GLU A 26 16.81 13.59 -29.57
N VAL A 27 16.66 13.38 -28.26
CA VAL A 27 15.46 13.81 -27.54
C VAL A 27 15.48 15.32 -27.69
N ARG A 28 14.70 15.84 -28.66
CA ARG A 28 14.29 17.23 -28.65
C ARG A 28 13.65 17.45 -27.29
N ARG A 29 14.39 18.08 -26.39
CA ARG A 29 13.87 18.62 -25.15
C ARG A 29 12.86 19.65 -25.61
N ALA A 30 11.60 19.26 -25.72
CA ALA A 30 10.51 20.21 -25.87
C ALA A 30 10.62 21.10 -24.65
N GLU A 31 11.08 22.33 -24.84
CA GLU A 31 10.94 23.35 -23.82
C GLU A 31 9.44 23.45 -23.56
N LEU A 32 9.02 23.03 -22.37
CA LEU A 32 7.65 23.26 -21.93
C LEU A 32 7.39 24.76 -22.12
N PRO A 33 6.25 25.15 -22.72
CA PRO A 33 5.92 26.56 -22.85
C PRO A 33 6.00 27.18 -21.46
N LYS A 34 6.95 28.10 -21.26
CA LYS A 34 6.98 28.92 -20.06
C LYS A 34 5.69 29.71 -20.08
N ILE A 35 4.78 29.37 -19.16
CA ILE A 35 3.56 30.14 -18.93
C ILE A 35 4.03 31.53 -18.53
N LYS A 36 3.98 32.44 -19.50
CA LYS A 36 4.29 33.84 -19.33
C LYS A 36 2.97 34.48 -18.93
N ASP A 37 2.93 34.92 -17.68
CA ASP A 37 1.87 35.73 -17.06
C ASP A 37 0.54 35.00 -16.85
N SER A 38 0.47 34.15 -15.81
CA SER A 38 -0.79 33.99 -15.07
C SER A 38 -0.67 34.73 -13.75
N ASN A 39 -1.41 35.84 -13.65
CA ASN A 39 -1.62 36.54 -12.40
C ASN A 39 -2.44 35.61 -11.49
N ILE A 40 -1.77 34.72 -10.77
CA ILE A 40 -2.36 33.96 -9.67
C ILE A 40 -2.45 34.92 -8.49
N TRP A 41 -3.64 35.53 -8.35
CA TRP A 41 -4.00 36.30 -7.17
C TRP A 41 -4.02 35.38 -5.96
N THR A 42 -3.03 35.47 -5.07
CA THR A 42 -3.20 35.04 -3.68
C THR A 42 -3.88 36.19 -2.92
N ARG A 43 -5.21 36.30 -3.06
CA ARG A 43 -6.02 37.05 -2.10
C ARG A 43 -6.32 36.08 -0.95
N THR A 44 -5.61 36.26 0.16
CA THR A 44 -5.98 35.64 1.43
C THR A 44 -7.08 36.50 2.05
N ASP A 45 -8.31 36.33 1.56
CA ASP A 45 -9.47 36.77 2.33
C ASP A 45 -9.90 35.61 3.21
N THR A 46 -9.55 35.69 4.48
CA THR A 46 -10.28 34.98 5.53
C THR A 46 -11.63 35.66 5.70
N SER A 47 -12.61 35.25 4.90
CA SER A 47 -14.02 35.35 5.23
C SER A 47 -14.54 33.93 5.51
N GLU A 48 -14.91 33.70 6.76
CA GLU A 48 -15.61 32.49 7.21
C GLU A 48 -16.99 32.44 6.53
N GLU A 49 -17.07 31.90 5.32
CA GLU A 49 -18.32 31.43 4.73
C GLU A 49 -18.13 29.98 4.30
N ASN A 50 -18.48 29.09 5.21
CA ASN A 50 -18.58 27.66 4.95
C ASN A 50 -19.87 27.41 4.14
N THR A 51 -19.89 27.81 2.88
CA THR A 51 -20.92 27.41 1.93
C THR A 51 -20.43 26.15 1.22
N ASN A 52 -20.99 24.99 1.61
CA ASN A 52 -20.91 23.76 0.82
C ASN A 52 -21.58 24.03 -0.54
N TYR A 53 -20.82 24.55 -1.51
CA TYR A 53 -21.30 24.86 -2.88
C TYR A 53 -21.87 23.64 -3.63
N TYR A 54 -21.69 22.43 -3.11
CA TYR A 54 -22.10 21.17 -3.73
C TYR A 54 -23.45 20.63 -3.25
N GLU A 55 -24.04 21.15 -2.18
CA GLU A 55 -25.32 20.61 -1.66
C GLU A 55 -26.54 21.01 -2.51
N ASP A 56 -26.44 22.10 -3.28
CA ASP A 56 -27.56 22.67 -4.05
C ASP A 56 -27.53 22.35 -5.56
N LEU A 57 -26.63 21.49 -6.01
CA LEU A 57 -26.60 21.07 -7.41
C LEU A 57 -27.62 19.96 -7.64
N ASN A 58 -28.65 20.23 -8.45
CA ASN A 58 -29.60 19.23 -8.96
C ASN A 58 -28.84 18.21 -9.83
N THR A 59 -28.31 17.17 -9.18
CA THR A 59 -27.58 16.08 -9.82
C THR A 59 -28.50 14.90 -10.09
N ILE A 60 -28.26 14.22 -11.21
CA ILE A 60 -29.02 13.05 -11.63
C ILE A 60 -28.05 11.87 -11.68
N PRO A 61 -28.39 10.71 -11.08
CA PRO A 61 -27.57 9.52 -11.21
C PRO A 61 -27.64 9.00 -12.64
N ILE A 62 -26.49 8.87 -13.30
CA ILE A 62 -26.35 8.29 -14.63
C ILE A 62 -25.50 7.03 -14.56
N THR A 63 -25.81 6.04 -15.40
CA THR A 63 -24.99 4.82 -15.51
C THR A 63 -24.16 4.89 -16.78
N PHE A 64 -22.84 4.84 -16.63
CA PHE A 64 -21.90 4.79 -17.74
C PHE A 64 -20.91 3.65 -17.50
N ASP A 65 -20.78 2.73 -18.47
CA ASP A 65 -19.90 1.55 -18.38
C ASP A 65 -20.09 0.71 -17.09
N GLY A 66 -21.35 0.55 -16.66
CA GLY A 66 -21.70 -0.24 -15.46
C GLY A 66 -21.38 0.44 -14.12
N LYS A 67 -20.89 1.69 -14.12
CA LYS A 67 -20.66 2.51 -12.93
C LYS A 67 -21.70 3.63 -12.86
N VAL A 68 -22.14 3.95 -11.63
CA VAL A 68 -23.09 5.05 -11.37
C VAL A 68 -22.30 6.31 -11.05
N TYR A 69 -22.56 7.38 -11.80
CA TYR A 69 -21.98 8.70 -11.59
C TYR A 69 -23.08 9.72 -11.30
N GLN A 70 -22.74 10.78 -10.58
CA GLN A 70 -23.60 11.95 -10.51
C GLN A 70 -23.34 12.83 -11.72
N ALA A 71 -24.39 13.30 -12.39
CA ALA A 71 -24.25 14.23 -13.50
C ALA A 71 -25.09 15.49 -13.28
N LEU A 72 -24.53 16.62 -13.71
CA LEU A 72 -25.23 17.89 -13.80
C LEU A 72 -25.68 18.09 -15.25
N VAL A 73 -26.96 18.38 -15.44
CA VAL A 73 -27.51 18.74 -16.74
C VAL A 73 -27.64 20.25 -16.78
N THR A 74 -26.95 20.88 -17.72
CA THR A 74 -27.01 22.34 -17.93
C THR A 74 -28.36 22.74 -18.54
N GLU A 75 -28.73 24.02 -18.42
CA GLU A 75 -29.96 24.56 -19.04
C GLU A 75 -29.97 24.40 -20.57
N GLU A 76 -28.79 24.31 -21.19
CA GLU A 76 -28.58 24.11 -22.63
C GLU A 76 -28.66 22.62 -23.05
N GLY A 77 -28.79 21.70 -22.09
CA GLY A 77 -28.94 20.26 -22.32
C GLY A 77 -27.65 19.45 -22.29
N ASP A 78 -26.50 20.07 -22.06
CA ASP A 78 -25.22 19.37 -21.93
C ASP A 78 -25.11 18.64 -20.59
N THR A 79 -24.52 17.44 -20.61
CA THR A 79 -24.33 16.58 -19.43
C THR A 79 -22.88 16.63 -18.96
N MET A 80 -22.65 17.11 -17.74
CA MET A 80 -21.35 17.11 -17.08
C MET A 80 -21.29 16.02 -16.01
N ILE A 81 -20.35 15.09 -16.14
CA ILE A 81 -20.16 14.00 -15.17
C ILE A 81 -19.29 14.49 -14.02
N LEU A 82 -19.77 14.30 -12.80
CA LEU A 82 -18.99 14.45 -11.58
C LEU A 82 -18.40 13.08 -11.22
N ALA A 83 -17.07 12.97 -11.37
CA ALA A 83 -16.33 11.78 -11.01
C ALA A 83 -15.21 12.16 -10.05
N ASP A 84 -15.19 11.53 -8.89
CA ASP A 84 -14.03 11.56 -8.01
C ASP A 84 -12.96 10.66 -8.62
N LEU A 85 -11.77 11.22 -8.81
CA LEU A 85 -10.60 10.43 -9.20
C LEU A 85 -10.09 9.68 -7.97
N ASP A 86 -9.70 8.42 -8.15
CA ASP A 86 -8.97 7.69 -7.13
C ASP A 86 -7.69 8.46 -6.76
N ASP A 87 -7.26 8.37 -5.50
CA ASP A 87 -6.03 9.01 -5.04
C ASP A 87 -4.83 8.53 -5.85
N ILE A 88 -4.28 9.38 -6.72
CA ILE A 88 -3.05 9.10 -7.46
C ILE A 88 -1.87 9.61 -6.63
N SER A 89 -1.08 8.67 -6.10
CA SER A 89 0.18 9.01 -5.42
C SER A 89 1.23 9.49 -6.43
N ILE A 90 1.29 10.81 -6.67
CA ILE A 90 2.36 11.43 -7.45
C ILE A 90 3.58 11.59 -6.53
N THR A 91 4.48 10.63 -6.59
CA THR A 91 5.76 10.72 -5.85
C THR A 91 6.77 11.52 -6.69
N SER A 92 7.23 12.66 -6.16
CA SER A 92 8.34 13.44 -6.76
C SER A 92 9.59 12.55 -6.94
N LEU A 93 10.44 12.85 -7.93
CA LEU A 93 11.72 12.17 -8.14
C LEU A 93 12.50 12.14 -6.81
N ARG A 94 12.61 10.97 -6.19
CA ARG A 94 13.27 10.83 -4.89
C ARG A 94 14.75 11.15 -5.03
N THR A 95 15.19 12.19 -4.34
CA THR A 95 16.60 12.50 -4.17
C THR A 95 17.13 11.68 -3.00
N PHE A 96 18.08 10.80 -3.27
CA PHE A 96 18.82 10.07 -2.24
C PHE A 96 20.08 10.85 -1.87
N GLU A 97 20.46 10.84 -0.60
CA GLU A 97 21.67 11.53 -0.12
C GLU A 97 22.92 10.89 -0.74
N ASN A 98 22.90 9.57 -0.96
CA ASN A 98 24.00 8.82 -1.55
C ASN A 98 23.54 7.49 -2.20
N ASP A 99 24.47 6.83 -2.90
CA ASP A 99 24.26 5.52 -3.54
C ASP A 99 23.88 4.41 -2.54
N GLU A 100 24.36 4.48 -1.30
CA GLU A 100 24.06 3.48 -0.28
C GLU A 100 22.58 3.53 0.12
N GLU A 101 22.05 4.74 0.30
CA GLU A 101 20.65 4.99 0.59
C GLU A 101 19.77 4.49 -0.55
N TYR A 102 20.15 4.76 -1.81
CA TYR A 102 19.46 4.23 -2.98
C TYR A 102 19.44 2.70 -2.97
N ARG A 103 20.58 2.03 -2.72
CA ARG A 103 20.65 0.56 -2.64
C ARG A 103 19.78 0.01 -1.51
N LYS A 104 19.74 0.70 -0.37
CA LYS A 104 18.89 0.32 0.77
C LYS A 104 17.41 0.45 0.41
N TYR A 105 17.02 1.54 -0.24
CA TYR A 105 15.67 1.73 -0.78
C TYR A 105 15.30 0.61 -1.76
N GLN A 106 16.14 0.30 -2.74
CA GLN A 106 15.91 -0.78 -3.71
C GLN A 106 15.71 -2.15 -3.03
N LYS A 107 16.52 -2.45 -2.01
CA LYS A 107 16.39 -3.67 -1.20
C LYS A 107 15.05 -3.71 -0.47
N PHE A 108 14.66 -2.62 0.18
CA PHE A 108 13.40 -2.52 0.91
C PHE A 108 12.22 -2.65 -0.04
N ARG A 109 12.25 -1.99 -1.21
CA ARG A 109 11.22 -2.09 -2.25
C ARG A 109 11.04 -3.52 -2.75
N ARG A 110 12.15 -4.24 -3.01
CA ARG A 110 12.09 -5.66 -3.38
C ARG A 110 11.45 -6.50 -2.28
N TYR A 111 11.78 -6.25 -1.01
CA TYR A 111 11.20 -6.99 0.11
C TYR A 111 9.73 -6.65 0.33
N ALA A 112 9.36 -5.38 0.18
CA ALA A 112 7.99 -4.90 0.18
C ALA A 112 7.16 -5.60 -0.89
N PHE A 113 7.68 -5.73 -2.11
CA PHE A 113 7.00 -6.47 -3.18
C PHE A 113 6.71 -7.93 -2.82
N ILE A 114 7.66 -8.60 -2.17
CA ILE A 114 7.48 -10.00 -1.72
C ILE A 114 6.40 -10.10 -0.66
N VAL A 115 6.33 -9.14 0.29
CA VAL A 115 5.40 -9.23 1.41
C VAL A 115 4.04 -8.60 1.16
N TYR A 116 3.94 -7.76 0.14
CA TYR A 116 2.73 -7.06 -0.27
C TYR A 116 1.47 -7.94 -0.38
N PRO A 117 1.48 -9.09 -1.09
CA PRO A 117 0.28 -9.92 -1.18
C PRO A 117 -0.16 -10.49 0.18
N TYR A 118 0.78 -10.71 1.10
CA TYR A 118 0.45 -11.14 2.46
C TYR A 118 -0.12 -9.97 3.28
N ALA A 119 0.46 -8.77 3.16
CA ALA A 119 -0.05 -7.58 3.84
C ALA A 119 -1.51 -7.31 3.47
N ARG A 120 -1.82 -7.28 2.16
CA ARG A 120 -3.16 -7.12 1.61
C ARG A 120 -4.17 -8.11 2.21
N GLN A 121 -3.82 -9.39 2.24
CA GLN A 121 -4.69 -10.44 2.77
C GLN A 121 -4.89 -10.31 4.29
N ALA A 122 -3.83 -9.99 5.04
CA ALA A 122 -3.92 -9.82 6.48
C ALA A 122 -4.83 -8.64 6.84
N ILE A 123 -4.66 -7.51 6.15
CA ILE A 123 -5.48 -6.30 6.32
C ILE A 123 -6.94 -6.60 6.02
N GLN A 124 -7.22 -7.32 4.93
CA GLN A 124 -8.57 -7.75 4.58
C GLN A 124 -9.20 -8.58 5.71
N ILE A 125 -8.49 -9.58 6.24
CA ILE A 125 -8.98 -10.40 7.36
C ILE A 125 -9.23 -9.54 8.60
N PHE A 126 -8.30 -8.64 8.97
CA PHE A 126 -8.49 -7.77 10.13
C PHE A 126 -9.67 -6.82 9.98
N ARG A 127 -9.90 -6.26 8.79
CA ARG A 127 -11.09 -5.44 8.49
C ARG A 127 -12.38 -6.25 8.58
N GLU A 128 -12.38 -7.50 8.14
CA GLU A 128 -13.53 -8.38 8.29
C GLU A 128 -13.77 -8.80 9.75
N ILE A 129 -12.72 -8.96 10.55
CA ILE A 129 -12.84 -9.15 12.01
C ILE A 129 -13.50 -7.92 12.64
N GLU A 130 -13.01 -6.72 12.32
CA GLU A 130 -13.58 -5.44 12.79
C GLU A 130 -15.06 -5.32 12.38
N TYR A 131 -15.39 -5.66 11.13
CA TYR A 131 -16.75 -5.69 10.64
C TYR A 131 -17.62 -6.68 11.43
N ALA A 132 -17.14 -7.91 11.63
CA ALA A 132 -17.87 -8.94 12.38
C ALA A 132 -18.11 -8.52 13.84
N GLU A 133 -17.15 -7.81 14.44
CA GLU A 133 -17.28 -7.30 15.80
C GLU A 133 -18.40 -6.28 15.94
N ASN A 134 -18.49 -5.35 14.97
CA ASN A 134 -19.41 -4.23 15.01
C ASN A 134 -20.82 -4.58 14.49
N ASN A 135 -20.93 -5.45 13.49
CA ASN A 135 -22.19 -5.62 12.73
C ASN A 135 -22.91 -6.95 13.01
N LEU A 136 -22.22 -7.99 13.49
CA LEU A 136 -22.85 -9.31 13.63
C LEU A 136 -23.43 -9.57 15.04
N PRO A 137 -24.58 -10.27 15.13
CA PRO A 137 -25.12 -10.73 16.41
C PRO A 137 -24.16 -11.66 17.15
N LYS A 138 -24.19 -11.65 18.50
CA LYS A 138 -23.24 -12.37 19.36
C LYS A 138 -22.96 -13.82 18.96
N LYS A 139 -24.00 -14.58 18.57
CA LYS A 139 -23.87 -15.99 18.18
C LYS A 139 -23.12 -16.15 16.85
N GLU A 140 -23.47 -15.35 15.85
CA GLU A 140 -22.85 -15.38 14.53
C GLU A 140 -21.43 -14.80 14.56
N ARG A 141 -21.25 -13.67 15.23
CA ARG A 141 -19.95 -13.05 15.49
C ARG A 141 -18.95 -14.06 16.03
N LYS A 142 -19.30 -14.81 17.08
CA LYS A 142 -18.40 -15.81 17.68
C LYS A 142 -17.96 -16.87 16.65
N LYS A 143 -18.89 -17.33 15.81
CA LYS A 143 -18.60 -18.32 14.76
C LYS A 143 -17.67 -17.72 13.69
N LYS A 144 -17.98 -16.51 13.23
CA LYS A 144 -17.21 -15.83 12.18
C LYS A 144 -15.83 -15.38 12.62
N MET A 145 -15.70 -14.83 13.83
CA MET A 145 -14.38 -14.51 14.40
C MET A 145 -13.48 -15.75 14.43
N LYS A 146 -14.00 -16.89 14.89
CA LYS A 146 -13.22 -18.13 14.92
C LYS A 146 -12.79 -18.59 13.53
N GLU A 147 -13.69 -18.52 12.54
CA GLU A 147 -13.37 -18.88 11.15
C GLU A 147 -12.26 -17.98 10.57
N LEU A 148 -12.33 -16.67 10.83
CA LEU A 148 -11.32 -15.70 10.38
C LEU A 148 -9.98 -15.89 11.10
N GLU A 149 -10.01 -16.15 12.42
CA GLU A 149 -8.82 -16.47 13.22
C GLU A 149 -8.13 -17.74 12.68
N ASP A 150 -8.87 -18.84 12.53
CA ASP A 150 -8.35 -20.14 12.05
C ASP A 150 -7.75 -20.01 10.64
N ARG A 151 -8.40 -19.22 9.77
CA ARG A 151 -7.89 -18.90 8.43
C ARG A 151 -6.59 -18.12 8.50
N LEU A 152 -6.52 -17.12 9.38
CA LEU A 152 -5.30 -16.32 9.58
C LEU A 152 -4.12 -17.20 10.01
N GLU A 153 -4.28 -18.20 10.89
CA GLU A 153 -3.15 -19.13 11.13
C GLU A 153 -2.76 -19.85 9.87
N THR A 154 -3.76 -20.48 9.24
CA THR A 154 -3.49 -21.51 8.24
C THR A 154 -2.81 -20.87 7.03
N GLU A 155 -3.27 -19.69 6.64
CA GLU A 155 -2.74 -18.97 5.49
C GLU A 155 -1.39 -18.28 5.80
N PHE A 156 -1.11 -17.89 7.05
CA PHE A 156 0.06 -17.06 7.36
C PHE A 156 1.20 -17.74 8.13
N THR A 157 0.97 -18.90 8.75
CA THR A 157 2.00 -19.57 9.58
C THR A 157 3.25 -19.92 8.77
N GLU A 158 3.07 -20.62 7.66
CA GLU A 158 4.18 -21.07 6.82
C GLU A 158 4.85 -19.92 6.04
N PRO A 159 4.12 -18.97 5.45
CA PRO A 159 4.74 -17.80 4.85
C PRO A 159 5.58 -16.99 5.84
N LEU A 160 5.06 -16.72 7.05
CA LEU A 160 5.77 -15.92 8.06
C LEU A 160 7.06 -16.57 8.54
N LYS A 161 7.10 -17.90 8.66
CA LYS A 161 8.33 -18.65 8.98
C LYS A 161 9.44 -18.47 7.93
N LYS A 162 9.05 -18.31 6.66
CA LYS A 162 9.98 -18.20 5.53
C LYS A 162 10.52 -16.79 5.33
N LEU A 163 9.92 -15.78 5.97
CA LEU A 163 10.36 -14.40 5.84
C LEU A 163 11.64 -14.15 6.63
N THR A 164 12.52 -13.34 6.03
CA THR A 164 13.62 -12.72 6.77
C THR A 164 13.08 -11.70 7.78
N LYS A 165 13.87 -11.38 8.81
CA LYS A 165 13.48 -10.39 9.83
C LYS A 165 13.05 -9.05 9.22
N LEU A 166 13.77 -8.58 8.18
CA LEU A 166 13.47 -7.31 7.53
C LEU A 166 12.18 -7.38 6.70
N GLN A 167 11.95 -8.49 5.98
CA GLN A 167 10.68 -8.72 5.28
C GLN A 167 9.50 -8.75 6.26
N GLY A 168 9.64 -9.48 7.37
CA GLY A 168 8.63 -9.50 8.44
C GLY A 168 8.36 -8.11 9.01
N LYS A 169 9.41 -7.28 9.19
CA LYS A 169 9.26 -5.90 9.68
C LYS A 169 8.50 -5.03 8.68
N ILE A 170 8.81 -5.14 7.39
CA ILE A 170 8.09 -4.40 6.34
C ILE A 170 6.63 -4.82 6.29
N LEU A 171 6.35 -6.14 6.35
CA LEU A 171 4.99 -6.68 6.39
C LEU A 171 4.17 -6.11 7.55
N ILE A 172 4.73 -6.13 8.75
CA ILE A 172 4.08 -5.57 9.94
C ILE A 172 3.79 -4.09 9.74
N LYS A 173 4.76 -3.31 9.26
CA LYS A 173 4.62 -1.86 9.09
C LYS A 173 3.61 -1.51 7.99
N MET A 174 3.48 -2.33 6.96
CA MET A 174 2.38 -2.24 5.97
C MET A 174 1.01 -2.39 6.64
N ILE A 175 0.83 -3.42 7.47
CA ILE A 175 -0.42 -3.70 8.18
C ILE A 175 -0.74 -2.57 9.16
N GLU A 176 0.22 -2.16 9.97
CA GLU A 176 0.06 -1.09 10.96
C GLU A 176 -0.26 0.27 10.31
N LYS A 177 0.36 0.58 9.16
CA LYS A 177 0.08 1.81 8.40
C LYS A 177 -1.36 1.86 7.90
N GLU A 178 -1.89 0.74 7.44
CA GLU A 178 -3.25 0.69 6.87
C GLU A 178 -4.34 0.64 7.94
N LEU A 179 -4.11 -0.13 9.00
CA LEU A 179 -5.10 -0.31 10.08
C LEU A 179 -5.00 0.78 11.15
N ASN A 180 -3.95 1.60 11.13
CA ASN A 180 -3.64 2.61 12.16
C ASN A 180 -3.64 2.02 13.58
N GLU A 181 -3.30 0.75 13.71
CA GLU A 181 -3.28 0.02 14.97
C GLU A 181 -1.96 -0.75 15.10
N PRO A 182 -1.27 -0.68 16.26
CA PRO A 182 -0.09 -1.50 16.50
C PRO A 182 -0.40 -2.99 16.34
N ILE A 183 0.50 -3.73 15.67
CA ILE A 183 0.32 -5.17 15.44
C ILE A 183 0.18 -5.92 16.76
N TYR A 184 0.76 -5.38 17.84
CA TYR A 184 0.62 -5.92 19.17
C TYR A 184 -0.86 -6.03 19.58
N ASN A 185 -1.65 -4.98 19.34
CA ASN A 185 -3.06 -4.94 19.72
C ASN A 185 -3.89 -5.84 18.80
N LEU A 186 -3.61 -5.83 17.50
CA LEU A 186 -4.26 -6.70 16.52
C LEU A 186 -4.13 -8.18 16.89
N ILE A 187 -2.93 -8.63 17.24
CA ILE A 187 -2.70 -10.03 17.67
C ILE A 187 -3.36 -10.31 19.02
N LYS A 188 -3.31 -9.37 19.97
CA LYS A 188 -3.92 -9.52 21.30
C LYS A 188 -5.45 -9.67 21.24
N LYS A 189 -6.10 -9.08 20.24
CA LYS A 189 -7.55 -9.20 20.01
C LYS A 189 -7.95 -10.62 19.56
N LEU A 190 -7.06 -11.35 18.90
CA LEU A 190 -7.31 -12.73 18.48
C LEU A 190 -7.35 -13.66 19.70
N LYS A 191 -8.48 -14.32 19.94
CA LYS A 191 -8.73 -15.08 21.20
C LYS A 191 -8.22 -16.54 21.16
N GLY A 192 -7.42 -16.90 20.16
CA GLY A 192 -6.93 -18.27 19.94
C GLY A 192 -5.56 -18.61 20.54
N GLY A 193 -5.25 -19.92 20.60
CA GLY A 193 -3.95 -20.50 21.04
C GLY A 193 -2.74 -20.18 20.14
N PHE A 194 -2.97 -19.33 19.16
CA PHE A 194 -2.10 -18.95 18.05
C PHE A 194 -1.04 -17.92 18.52
N THR A 195 -1.39 -17.22 19.59
CA THR A 195 -0.73 -16.06 20.17
C THR A 195 0.75 -16.31 20.47
N ALA A 196 1.12 -17.46 21.06
CA ALA A 196 2.50 -17.70 21.52
C ALA A 196 3.53 -17.88 20.40
N PHE A 197 3.19 -18.59 19.32
CA PHE A 197 4.08 -18.78 18.17
C PHE A 197 4.36 -17.44 17.49
N TYR A 198 3.32 -16.65 17.27
CA TYR A 198 3.46 -15.33 16.64
C TYR A 198 4.21 -14.34 17.54
N TRP A 199 3.92 -14.28 18.84
CA TRP A 199 4.72 -13.47 19.76
C TRP A 199 6.18 -13.89 19.79
N HIS A 200 6.49 -15.19 19.68
CA HIS A 200 7.87 -15.64 19.59
C HIS A 200 8.55 -15.17 18.29
N ASN A 201 7.85 -15.24 17.16
CA ASN A 201 8.40 -14.77 15.88
C ASN A 201 8.52 -13.23 15.82
N PHE A 202 7.55 -12.51 16.39
CA PHE A 202 7.53 -11.05 16.40
C PHE A 202 8.43 -10.45 17.49
N SER A 203 8.59 -11.08 18.66
CA SER A 203 9.53 -10.60 19.69
C SER A 203 10.98 -10.55 19.19
N LYS A 204 11.35 -11.42 18.24
CA LYS A 204 12.65 -11.38 17.54
C LYS A 204 12.85 -10.16 16.63
N LEU A 205 11.77 -9.45 16.30
CA LEU A 205 11.78 -8.19 15.53
C LEU A 205 11.96 -6.94 16.42
N TYR A 206 12.30 -7.13 17.70
CA TYR A 206 12.36 -6.12 18.78
C TYR A 206 10.96 -5.74 19.30
N SER A 207 10.63 -6.23 20.50
CA SER A 207 9.33 -6.04 21.17
C SER A 207 8.87 -4.58 21.32
N TYR A 208 9.81 -3.63 21.34
CA TYR A 208 9.51 -2.19 21.45
C TYR A 208 8.81 -1.66 20.18
N ASP A 209 9.29 -2.04 19.00
CA ASP A 209 8.76 -1.57 17.71
C ASP A 209 7.34 -2.08 17.39
N LEU A 210 6.87 -3.13 18.06
CA LEU A 210 5.53 -3.72 17.84
C LEU A 210 4.42 -3.03 18.65
N LYS A 211 4.78 -2.41 19.78
CA LYS A 211 3.82 -1.72 20.65
C LYS A 211 3.62 -0.27 20.24
N GLU A 212 4.65 0.35 19.68
CA GLU A 212 4.60 1.74 19.20
C GLU A 212 3.80 1.91 17.90
N GLY A 213 3.62 0.83 17.13
CA GLY A 213 2.94 0.87 15.84
C GLY A 213 3.77 1.53 14.73
N TYR A 214 3.10 1.88 13.63
CA TYR A 214 3.70 2.62 12.53
C TYR A 214 3.70 4.13 12.85
N GLN A 215 4.82 4.80 12.58
CA GLN A 215 4.99 6.24 12.77
C GLN A 215 5.66 6.83 11.53
N TYR A 216 4.95 7.71 10.83
CA TYR A 216 5.48 8.41 9.66
C TYR A 216 6.70 9.27 10.05
N GLY A 217 7.77 9.19 9.27
CA GLY A 217 9.01 9.94 9.47
C GLY A 217 10.05 9.22 10.33
N LYS A 218 9.66 8.21 11.13
CA LYS A 218 10.61 7.43 11.96
C LYS A 218 11.60 6.65 11.10
N TYR A 219 11.17 6.21 9.91
CA TYR A 219 11.99 5.45 8.98
C TYR A 219 11.79 5.94 7.54
N LYS A 220 12.39 7.09 7.18
CA LYS A 220 12.24 7.74 5.86
C LYS A 220 12.25 6.79 4.65
N ILE A 221 13.23 5.88 4.59
CA ILE A 221 13.34 4.90 3.49
C ILE A 221 12.19 3.89 3.49
N LEU A 222 11.76 3.45 4.67
CA LEU A 222 10.62 2.56 4.79
C LEU A 222 9.33 3.30 4.39
N ASP A 223 9.13 4.52 4.88
CA ASP A 223 7.97 5.35 4.56
C ASP A 223 7.85 5.57 3.05
N ALA A 224 8.97 5.92 2.42
CA ALA A 224 9.11 6.00 0.98
C ALA A 224 8.68 4.69 0.31
N VAL A 225 9.22 3.55 0.73
CA VAL A 225 8.81 2.26 0.16
C VAL A 225 7.33 1.97 0.36
N LEU A 226 6.76 2.27 1.53
CA LEU A 226 5.34 1.99 1.81
C LEU A 226 4.39 2.88 1.00
N GLN A 227 4.81 4.08 0.60
CA GLN A 227 4.04 4.95 -0.31
C GLN A 227 3.95 4.39 -1.75
N ASP A 228 4.88 3.51 -2.13
CA ASP A 228 4.92 2.93 -3.48
C ASP A 228 3.89 1.80 -3.67
N PHE A 229 3.25 1.34 -2.59
CA PHE A 229 2.30 0.24 -2.61
C PHE A 229 0.90 0.71 -2.20
N ASP A 230 -0.07 0.52 -3.08
CA ASP A 230 -1.48 0.69 -2.73
C ASP A 230 -1.97 -0.56 -1.98
N ILE A 231 -2.10 -0.42 -0.67
CA ILE A 231 -2.52 -1.49 0.24
C ILE A 231 -3.97 -1.26 0.71
N SER A 232 -4.61 -0.17 0.26
CA SER A 232 -5.89 0.28 0.78
C SER A 232 -6.96 -0.80 0.64
N TYR A 233 -7.67 -1.05 1.73
CA TYR A 233 -8.82 -1.95 1.73
C TYR A 233 -9.92 -1.40 2.63
N ARG A 234 -11.01 -0.96 1.98
CA ARG A 234 -12.18 -0.40 2.63
C ARG A 234 -13.38 -1.32 2.38
N ILE A 235 -14.11 -1.64 3.44
CA ILE A 235 -15.40 -2.32 3.32
C ILE A 235 -16.45 -1.23 3.14
N GLU A 236 -16.77 -0.89 1.90
CA GLU A 236 -17.77 0.15 1.58
C GLU A 236 -19.19 -0.41 1.67
N ASN A 237 -19.40 -1.64 1.18
CA ASN A 237 -20.68 -2.34 1.17
C ASN A 237 -20.50 -3.82 1.54
N ASP A 238 -21.56 -4.49 1.98
CA ASP A 238 -21.57 -5.93 2.31
C ASP A 238 -21.12 -6.83 1.15
N SER A 239 -21.20 -6.35 -0.09
CA SER A 239 -20.72 -7.02 -1.29
C SER A 239 -19.19 -7.17 -1.36
N ASN A 240 -18.44 -6.36 -0.60
CA ASN A 240 -16.98 -6.36 -0.61
C ASN A 240 -16.40 -7.30 0.46
N LEU A 241 -17.23 -8.01 1.22
CA LEU A 241 -16.79 -9.02 2.18
C LEU A 241 -16.37 -10.29 1.43
N LYS A 242 -15.11 -10.70 1.58
CA LYS A 242 -14.59 -11.90 0.90
C LYS A 242 -14.86 -13.16 1.70
N TYR A 243 -14.80 -13.09 3.03
CA TYR A 243 -14.92 -14.26 3.91
C TYR A 243 -16.23 -14.30 4.70
N ILE A 244 -16.87 -13.15 4.93
CA ILE A 244 -18.21 -13.07 5.50
C ILE A 244 -19.26 -12.99 4.38
N LYS A 245 -20.03 -14.08 4.20
CA LYS A 245 -21.23 -14.06 3.35
C LYS A 245 -22.46 -13.82 4.22
N ILE A 246 -23.15 -12.70 4.01
CA ILE A 246 -24.40 -12.37 4.70
C ILE A 246 -25.56 -12.93 3.87
N ASN A 247 -26.24 -13.95 4.37
CA ASN A 247 -27.48 -14.42 3.75
C ASN A 247 -28.66 -13.62 4.31
N ARG A 248 -29.05 -12.54 3.62
CA ARG A 248 -30.35 -11.88 3.83
C ARG A 248 -31.44 -12.55 3.00
N ASN A 249 -31.68 -13.85 3.24
CA ASN A 249 -32.87 -14.54 2.76
C ASN A 249 -33.64 -15.00 3.99
N ASN A 250 -34.29 -14.06 4.67
CA ASN A 250 -35.29 -14.25 5.72
C ASN A 250 -35.97 -12.88 5.95
N GLU A 251 -36.65 -12.38 4.92
CA GLU A 251 -37.75 -11.43 5.06
C GLU A 251 -38.95 -12.02 4.31
#